data_AF-A0A934LI82-F1
#
_entry.id   AF-A0A934LI82-F1
#
_cell.length_a   1.000
_cell.length_b   1.000
_cell.length_c   1.000
_cell.angle_alpha   90.00
_cell.angle_beta   90.00
_cell.angle_gamma   90.00
#
_symmetry.space_group_name_H-M   'P 1'
#
loop_
_entity.id
_entity.type
_entity.pdbx_description
1 polymer ?
#
loop_
_entity_poly.entity_id
_entity_poly.type
_entity_poly.pdbx_seq_one_letter_code
_entity_poly.pdbx_strand_id
1 'polypeptide(L)'
;IVEMQQDDTKQDLGIMVDAVSEVLEIPGTEIEPPPAFGAKIRADFIAGMGKVNGKFVILLDIQRVLSVDEMATLAKVDEQTAVEAVMEMH
;
A
#
# COMPACT_ATOMS: atom_id res chain seq x y z
N ILE A 1 -4.86 -2.34 13.21
CA ILE A 1 -5.50 -3.49 12.53
C ILE A 1 -6.57 -2.95 11.60
N VAL A 2 -6.77 -3.60 10.46
CA VAL A 2 -7.75 -3.22 9.43
C VAL A 2 -8.62 -4.43 9.19
N GLU A 3 -9.94 -4.28 9.30
CA GLU A 3 -10.90 -5.32 8.93
C GLU A 3 -11.15 -5.23 7.43
N MET A 4 -10.99 -6.34 6.73
CA MET A 4 -11.26 -6.49 5.30
C MET A 4 -12.44 -7.45 5.14
N GLN A 5 -13.40 -7.09 4.29
CA GLN A 5 -14.54 -7.95 3.97
C GLN A 5 -14.37 -8.50 2.55
N GLN A 6 -14.27 -9.82 2.43
CA GLN A 6 -14.23 -10.53 1.14
C GLN A 6 -15.33 -11.59 1.16
N ASP A 7 -16.25 -11.47 0.20
CA ASP A 7 -17.50 -12.25 0.15
C ASP A 7 -18.26 -12.18 1.49
N ASP A 8 -18.45 -13.33 2.14
CA ASP A 8 -19.13 -13.45 3.44
C ASP A 8 -18.15 -13.66 4.60
N THR A 9 -16.86 -13.42 4.37
CA THR A 9 -15.78 -13.63 5.35
C THR A 9 -15.14 -12.31 5.75
N LYS A 10 -14.97 -12.11 7.07
CA LYS A 10 -14.23 -11.00 7.64
C LYS A 10 -12.83 -11.46 8.02
N GLN A 11 -11.82 -10.68 7.63
CA GLN A 11 -10.42 -10.93 7.97
C GLN A 11 -9.81 -9.70 8.59
N ASP A 12 -9.17 -9.87 9.75
CA ASP A 12 -8.39 -8.82 10.39
C ASP A 12 -6.94 -8.88 9.91
N LEU A 13 -6.45 -7.77 9.37
CA LEU A 13 -5.08 -7.65 8.91
C LEU A 13 -4.30 -6.62 9.73
N GLY A 14 -3.08 -6.99 10.10
CA GLY A 14 -2.10 -6.12 10.75
C GLY A 14 -1.03 -5.65 9.76
N ILE A 15 -0.62 -4.39 9.88
CA ILE A 15 0.54 -3.86 9.16
C ILE A 15 1.65 -3.64 10.19
N MET A 16 2.84 -4.15 9.89
CA MET A 16 4.04 -3.84 10.65
C MET A 16 4.59 -2.49 10.20
N VAL A 17 4.82 -1.59 11.14
CA VAL A 17 5.34 -0.24 10.88
C VAL A 17 6.51 0.04 11.83
N ASP A 18 7.46 0.85 11.37
CA ASP A 18 8.65 1.19 12.17
C ASP A 18 8.29 1.99 13.43
N ALA A 19 7.36 2.93 13.30
CA ALA A 19 6.85 3.74 14.40
C ALA A 19 5.50 4.38 14.05
N VAL A 20 4.71 4.67 15.07
CA VAL A 20 3.52 5.53 14.97
C VAL A 20 3.83 6.83 15.69
N SER A 21 3.69 7.96 15.00
CA SER A 21 4.00 9.28 15.57
C SER A 21 2.79 9.88 16.29
N GLU A 22 1.77 10.31 15.53
CA GLU A 22 0.61 11.06 16.03
C GLU A 22 -0.54 11.00 15.02
N VAL A 23 -1.77 11.30 15.47
CA VAL A 23 -2.94 11.43 14.59
C VAL A 23 -3.09 12.89 14.18
N LEU A 24 -3.14 13.15 12.88
CA LEU A 24 -3.23 14.49 12.30
C LEU A 24 -4.55 14.65 11.56
N GLU A 25 -5.18 15.81 11.72
CA GLU A 25 -6.33 16.21 10.92
C GLU A 25 -5.85 17.08 9.75
N ILE A 26 -6.13 16.65 8.52
CA ILE A 26 -5.67 17.32 7.31
C ILE A 26 -6.90 17.87 6.57
N PRO A 27 -7.02 19.19 6.39
CA PRO A 27 -8.09 19.77 5.61
C PRO A 27 -8.06 19.25 4.17
N GLY A 28 -9.23 18.95 3.59
CA GLY A 28 -9.31 18.48 2.20
C GLY A 28 -8.70 19.44 1.17
N THR A 29 -8.63 20.74 1.49
CA THR A 29 -7.98 21.76 0.67
C THR A 29 -6.45 21.65 0.62
N GLU A 30 -5.85 20.93 1.57
CA GLU A 30 -4.41 20.65 1.64
C GLU A 30 -4.05 19.28 1.07
N ILE A 31 -5.03 18.61 0.45
CA ILE A 31 -4.86 17.32 -0.23
C ILE A 31 -4.77 17.58 -1.74
N GLU A 32 -3.62 17.24 -2.32
CA GLU A 32 -3.35 17.28 -3.74
C GLU A 32 -3.46 15.87 -4.35
N PRO A 33 -3.75 15.76 -5.66
CA PRO A 33 -3.80 14.46 -6.33
C PRO A 33 -2.43 13.76 -6.33
N PRO A 34 -2.41 12.42 -6.43
CA PRO A 34 -1.16 11.66 -6.55
C PRO A 34 -0.32 12.12 -7.76
N PRO A 35 1.02 12.12 -7.66
CA PRO A 35 1.87 12.43 -8.79
C PRO A 35 1.72 11.34 -9.88
N ALA A 36 1.63 11.76 -11.14
CA ALA A 36 1.44 10.85 -12.27
C ALA A 36 2.67 9.99 -12.60
N PHE A 37 3.86 10.34 -12.10
CA PHE A 37 5.10 9.64 -12.43
C PHE A 37 6.17 9.81 -11.34
N GLY A 38 7.04 8.81 -11.16
CA GLY A 38 8.27 8.92 -10.37
C GLY A 38 8.16 8.53 -8.89
N ALA A 39 7.00 8.12 -8.39
CA ALA A 39 6.90 7.50 -7.08
C ALA A 39 7.39 6.04 -7.15
N LYS A 40 8.23 5.62 -6.19
CA LYS A 40 8.59 4.20 -6.03
C LYS A 40 7.38 3.32 -5.62
N ILE A 41 6.28 3.96 -5.25
CA ILE A 41 5.00 3.34 -4.89
C ILE A 41 4.09 3.45 -6.12
N ARG A 42 3.30 2.40 -6.42
CA ARG A 42 2.29 2.47 -7.48
C ARG A 42 1.29 3.57 -7.12
N ALA A 43 1.06 4.50 -8.05
CA ALA A 43 0.14 5.62 -7.84
C ALA A 43 -1.28 5.15 -7.47
N ASP A 44 -1.67 3.94 -7.90
CA ASP A 44 -2.97 3.34 -7.61
C ASP A 44 -3.21 3.05 -6.11
N PHE A 45 -2.16 3.02 -5.30
CA PHE A 45 -2.20 2.88 -3.85
C PHE A 45 -2.25 4.20 -3.08
N ILE A 46 -2.09 5.32 -3.79
CA ILE A 46 -2.02 6.64 -3.19
C ILE A 46 -3.41 7.29 -3.32
N ALA A 47 -4.06 7.55 -2.20
CA ALA A 47 -5.30 8.30 -2.15
C ALA A 47 -5.07 9.80 -2.43
N GLY A 48 -3.90 10.33 -2.04
CA GLY A 48 -3.50 11.71 -2.29
C GLY A 48 -2.19 12.10 -1.62
N MET A 49 -1.83 13.37 -1.77
CA MET A 49 -0.66 13.98 -1.16
C MET A 49 -1.11 15.11 -0.22
N GLY A 50 -0.90 14.94 1.09
CA GLY A 50 -1.19 15.99 2.07
C GLY A 50 0.01 16.91 2.27
N LYS A 51 -0.22 18.21 2.51
CA LYS A 51 0.84 19.15 2.91
C LYS A 51 0.65 19.60 4.35
N VAL A 52 1.39 19.01 5.28
CA VAL A 52 1.29 19.31 6.71
C VAL A 52 2.58 19.96 7.20
N ASN A 53 2.49 21.14 7.84
CA ASN A 53 3.64 21.87 8.37
C ASN A 53 4.77 22.07 7.34
N GLY A 54 4.41 22.29 6.07
CA GLY A 54 5.36 22.45 4.96
C GLY A 54 6.04 21.16 4.50
N LYS A 55 5.65 20.00 5.04
CA LYS A 55 6.11 18.67 4.61
C LYS A 55 5.04 17.97 3.80
N PHE A 56 5.45 17.19 2.81
CA PHE A 56 4.56 16.32 2.07
C PHE A 56 4.37 15.00 2.81
N VAL A 57 3.12 14.57 2.92
CA VAL A 57 2.70 13.30 3.53
C VAL A 57 1.92 12.51 2.48
N ILE A 58 2.24 11.24 2.31
CA ILE A 58 1.53 10.36 1.39
C ILE A 58 0.31 9.79 2.10
N LEU A 59 -0.87 9.98 1.51
CA LEU A 59 -2.12 9.36 1.98
C LEU A 59 -2.30 8.06 1.21
N LEU A 60 -2.28 6.93 1.91
CA LEU A 60 -2.44 5.61 1.30
C LEU A 60 -3.91 5.17 1.30
N ASP A 61 -4.34 4.55 0.21
CA ASP A 61 -5.58 3.79 0.16
C ASP A 61 -5.33 2.39 0.74
N ILE A 62 -5.58 2.24 2.03
CA ILE A 62 -5.33 1.00 2.77
C ILE A 62 -6.17 -0.16 2.25
N GLN A 63 -7.37 0.08 1.71
CA GLN A 63 -8.22 -0.99 1.18
C GLN A 63 -7.60 -1.61 -0.07
N ARG A 64 -6.98 -0.79 -0.92
CA ARG A 64 -6.20 -1.28 -2.07
C ARG A 64 -4.89 -1.93 -1.63
N VAL A 65 -4.10 -1.24 -0.81
CA VAL A 65 -2.80 -1.77 -0.34
C VAL A 65 -2.93 -3.16 0.29
N LEU A 66 -4.03 -3.41 0.99
CA LEU A 66 -4.29 -4.68 1.68
C LEU A 66 -5.19 -5.65 0.90
N SER A 67 -5.55 -5.32 -0.35
CA SER A 67 -6.39 -6.17 -1.19
C SER A 67 -5.76 -7.56 -1.37
N VAL A 68 -6.54 -8.61 -1.08
CA VAL A 68 -6.08 -10.00 -1.17
C VAL A 68 -5.65 -10.35 -2.60
N ASP A 69 -6.33 -9.84 -3.63
CA ASP A 69 -5.95 -10.03 -5.02
C ASP A 69 -4.58 -9.40 -5.35
N GLU A 70 -4.30 -8.22 -4.78
CA GLU A 70 -3.02 -7.55 -4.97
C GLU A 70 -1.91 -8.22 -4.14
N MET A 71 -2.19 -8.65 -2.91
CA MET A 71 -1.27 -9.45 -2.09
C MET A 71 -0.97 -10.81 -2.74
N ALA A 72 -1.97 -11.49 -3.32
CA ALA A 72 -1.79 -12.74 -4.04
C ALA A 72 -0.96 -12.54 -5.31
N THR A 73 -1.12 -11.39 -5.97
CA THR A 73 -0.27 -11.01 -7.11
C THR A 73 1.18 -10.75 -6.65
N LEU A 74 1.39 -10.03 -5.54
CA LEU A 74 2.71 -9.78 -4.97
C LEU A 74 3.40 -11.07 -4.49
N ALA A 75 2.66 -11.99 -3.86
CA ALA A 75 3.19 -13.28 -3.41
C ALA A 75 3.62 -14.18 -4.58
N LYS A 76 2.90 -14.15 -5.70
CA LYS A 76 3.28 -14.90 -6.92
C LYS A 76 4.55 -14.39 -7.58
N VAL A 77 4.88 -13.10 -7.41
CA VAL A 77 6.13 -12.52 -7.94
C VAL A 77 7.36 -13.09 -7.21
N ASP A 78 7.23 -13.44 -5.93
CA ASP A 78 8.29 -14.09 -5.16
C ASP A 78 8.50 -15.56 -5.58
N GLU A 79 7.41 -16.27 -5.94
CA GLU A 79 7.50 -17.67 -6.41
C GLU A 79 8.10 -17.79 -7.83
N GLN A 80 7.80 -16.88 -8.76
CA GLN A 80 8.39 -16.95 -10.11
C GLN A 80 9.90 -16.69 -10.14
N THR A 81 10.41 -15.84 -9.26
CA THR A 81 11.86 -15.59 -9.14
C THR A 81 12.60 -16.80 -8.58
N ALA A 82 11.97 -17.57 -7.68
CA ALA A 82 12.53 -18.81 -7.16
C ALA A 82 12.50 -19.96 -8.17
N VAL A 83 11.48 -20.04 -9.03
CA VAL A 83 11.35 -21.12 -10.03
C VAL A 83 12.33 -20.95 -11.21
N GLU A 84 12.63 -19.72 -11.65
CA GLU A 84 13.66 -19.48 -12.67
C GLU A 84 15.08 -19.80 -12.16
N ALA A 85 15.42 -19.42 -10.93
CA ALA A 85 16.74 -19.68 -10.35
C ALA A 85 17.04 -21.17 -10.14
N VAL A 86 16.00 -22.00 -9.92
CA VAL A 86 16.14 -23.46 -9.78
C VAL A 86 16.30 -24.15 -11.15
N MET A 87 15.77 -23.55 -12.23
CA MET A 87 15.90 -24.07 -13.60
C MET A 87 17.26 -23.75 -14.25
N GLU A 88 17.92 -22.64 -13.91
CA GLU A 88 19.27 -22.32 -14.41
C GLU A 88 20.39 -23.15 -13.76
N MET A 89 20.10 -23.88 -12.68
CA MET A 89 21.08 -24.74 -12.00
C MET A 89 21.06 -26.20 -12.49
N HIS A 90 20.34 -26.48 -13.58
CA HIS A 90 20.37 -27.74 -14.35
C HIS A 90 20.81 -27.47 -15.79
#